data_AF-A0A355KW05-F1
#
_entry.id   AF-A0A355KW05-F1
#
_cell.length_a   1.000
_cell.length_b   1.000
_cell.length_c   1.000
_cell.angle_alpha   90.00
_cell.angle_beta   90.00
_cell.angle_gamma   90.00
#
_symmetry.space_group_name_H-M   'P 1'
#
loop_
_entity.id
_entity.type
_entity.pdbx_description
1 polymer ?
#
loop_
_entity_poly.entity_id
_entity_poly.type
_entity_poly.pdbx_seq_one_letter_code
_entity_poly.pdbx_strand_id
1 'polypeptide(L)'
;MHLMKNRVISLIVVTVLLMLSVMPSISAKQATIPTAEEIMQMSVYDGREYGIVTPVKDQGTSNLCWAYSSIAASETSILRLGIDPDVDKNSLSFNPVAAAYRIYRRESDPLGNTNGDWQSVDYTKATGNPLKIAKIFSLWWGPVSGSQANINPFENPTYRFENAFYIPENKANPAEGILAIKKAIAQYGAITFQYNNMRECEYYNPKNESGSSSSPHACTIVGWNDNIPAEKFIPGGASQNGGWLVKNSYSSCEYFWLSYDNTSSSAYAFTYAPKDKYDFNYCYDGNLEDFSLRKDKCIANVYQAKKGGTNGKSEFLKAVNVAVQGENITVETEIIKNLDAPYNGQSNVPVSGGASAGKTTRFFEHGGYVTVELNEPVRLENGEWFSVIVRVSNNNGDAKIVTGYRDRKDLSYVPSGDNWYTLGYYVGRIKAYTALIGCENPNDHIWSAPTVTKEPTAAADGESIRTCTVCGETEKTVIKRFAHNCSADDSIIYGLKQGITSDKFREYFSSDYAEISLTLKGEYIGTGTVVKVTYPDKSIKEYTVVIFGDLDGDGLHDGRDAVLAQLIASGMLSPQRAVLAAADLNRDGKIDSHDVDKLVSAGLFMSEPDQIKAPVL
;
A
#
# COMPACT_ATOMS: atom_id res chain seq x y z
N MET A 1 -39.15 -39.94 -64.58
CA MET A 1 -38.92 -38.50 -64.33
C MET A 1 -39.47 -38.08 -62.95
N HIS A 2 -39.09 -38.80 -61.88
CA HIS A 2 -39.59 -38.57 -60.51
C HIS A 2 -38.57 -38.94 -59.42
N LEU A 3 -37.27 -38.88 -59.74
CA LEU A 3 -36.18 -39.20 -58.83
C LEU A 3 -35.08 -38.12 -58.77
N MET A 4 -35.28 -36.97 -59.44
CA MET A 4 -34.33 -35.86 -59.46
C MET A 4 -34.83 -34.56 -58.80
N LYS A 5 -36.06 -34.54 -58.23
CA LYS A 5 -36.58 -33.35 -57.53
C LYS A 5 -36.38 -33.35 -56.01
N ASN A 6 -36.15 -34.50 -55.37
CA ASN A 6 -35.99 -34.56 -53.90
C ASN A 6 -34.56 -34.47 -53.37
N ARG A 7 -33.53 -34.46 -54.25
CA ARG A 7 -32.13 -34.30 -53.81
C ARG A 7 -31.63 -32.85 -53.84
N VAL A 8 -32.34 -31.94 -54.52
CA VAL A 8 -31.95 -30.53 -54.59
C VAL A 8 -32.55 -29.71 -53.44
N ILE A 9 -33.69 -30.13 -52.88
CA ILE A 9 -34.34 -29.42 -51.76
C ILE A 9 -33.69 -29.77 -50.42
N SER A 10 -33.25 -31.02 -50.19
CA SER A 10 -32.54 -31.38 -48.95
C SER A 10 -31.10 -30.84 -48.88
N LEU A 11 -30.44 -30.56 -50.01
CA LEU A 11 -29.09 -30.00 -49.99
C LEU A 11 -29.11 -28.49 -49.69
N ILE A 12 -30.13 -27.75 -50.17
CA ILE A 12 -30.25 -26.31 -49.91
C ILE A 12 -30.67 -26.02 -48.45
N VAL A 13 -31.51 -26.86 -47.84
CA VAL A 13 -31.92 -26.68 -46.43
C VAL A 13 -30.80 -27.01 -45.45
N VAL A 14 -29.93 -27.99 -45.74
CA VAL A 14 -28.79 -28.34 -44.87
C VAL A 14 -27.64 -27.32 -45.01
N THR A 15 -27.47 -26.70 -46.18
CA THR A 15 -26.42 -25.67 -46.37
C THR A 15 -26.82 -24.33 -45.75
N VAL A 16 -28.12 -24.01 -45.67
CA VAL A 16 -28.61 -22.80 -44.98
C VAL A 16 -28.65 -23.00 -43.45
N LEU A 17 -28.88 -24.22 -42.94
CA LEU A 17 -28.77 -24.50 -41.49
C LEU A 17 -27.34 -24.62 -40.97
N LEU A 18 -26.35 -25.01 -41.80
CA LEU A 18 -24.93 -25.01 -41.41
C LEU A 18 -24.22 -23.66 -41.58
N MET A 19 -24.85 -22.67 -42.23
CA MET A 19 -24.33 -21.29 -42.30
C MET A 19 -24.91 -20.36 -41.21
N LEU A 20 -25.72 -20.90 -40.29
CA LEU A 20 -26.23 -20.19 -39.10
C LEU A 20 -25.51 -20.57 -37.80
N SER A 21 -24.48 -21.42 -37.84
CA SER A 21 -23.81 -21.95 -36.65
C SER A 21 -22.33 -21.55 -36.49
N VAL A 22 -21.82 -20.62 -37.30
CA VAL A 22 -20.53 -19.97 -37.05
C VAL A 22 -20.61 -18.49 -37.41
N MET A 23 -21.54 -17.77 -36.80
CA MET A 23 -21.19 -16.39 -36.46
C MET A 23 -20.13 -16.52 -35.37
N PRO A 24 -18.93 -15.95 -35.51
CA PRO A 24 -18.14 -15.69 -34.33
C PRO A 24 -19.09 -14.95 -33.40
N SER A 25 -19.30 -15.48 -32.19
CA SER A 25 -19.77 -14.65 -31.10
C SER A 25 -18.83 -13.45 -31.12
N ILE A 26 -19.34 -12.33 -31.63
CA ILE A 26 -18.75 -11.04 -31.33
C ILE A 26 -18.99 -10.98 -29.82
N SER A 27 -18.03 -11.50 -29.05
CA SER A 27 -17.85 -11.10 -27.68
C SER A 27 -17.79 -9.59 -27.80
N ALA A 28 -18.89 -8.93 -27.47
CA ALA A 28 -18.94 -7.48 -27.40
C ALA A 28 -17.79 -7.16 -26.48
N LYS A 29 -16.71 -6.62 -27.06
CA LYS A 29 -15.53 -6.23 -26.30
C LYS A 29 -16.09 -5.29 -25.25
N GLN A 30 -16.11 -5.73 -24.00
CA GLN A 30 -16.77 -5.01 -22.92
C GLN A 30 -16.25 -3.57 -22.97
N ALA A 31 -17.17 -2.61 -23.07
CA ALA A 31 -16.78 -1.22 -23.26
C ALA A 31 -15.81 -0.84 -22.14
N THR A 32 -14.64 -0.32 -22.50
CA THR A 32 -13.67 0.13 -21.51
C THR A 32 -14.35 1.14 -20.59
N ILE A 33 -14.26 0.93 -19.29
CA ILE A 33 -14.89 1.81 -18.32
C ILE A 33 -14.17 3.18 -18.37
N PRO A 34 -14.86 4.30 -18.67
CA PRO A 34 -14.22 5.60 -18.78
C PRO A 34 -13.69 6.08 -17.42
N THR A 35 -12.77 7.04 -17.42
CA THR A 35 -12.27 7.65 -16.18
C THR A 35 -13.38 8.44 -15.47
N ALA A 36 -13.20 8.76 -14.19
CA ALA A 36 -14.17 9.58 -13.47
C ALA A 36 -14.33 10.96 -14.14
N GLU A 37 -13.24 11.55 -14.63
CA GLU A 37 -13.22 12.82 -15.35
C GLU A 37 -14.01 12.75 -16.66
N GLU A 38 -13.84 11.68 -17.43
CA GLU A 38 -14.59 11.44 -18.66
C GLU A 38 -16.09 11.29 -18.39
N ILE A 39 -16.45 10.47 -17.40
CA ILE A 39 -17.84 10.27 -16.98
C ILE A 39 -18.47 11.61 -16.55
N MET A 40 -17.74 12.46 -15.84
CA MET A 40 -18.21 13.78 -15.41
C MET A 40 -18.53 14.75 -16.56
N GLN A 41 -17.98 14.54 -17.76
CA GLN A 41 -18.32 15.36 -18.94
C GLN A 41 -19.56 14.85 -19.71
N MET A 42 -20.10 13.69 -19.32
CA MET A 42 -21.23 13.09 -20.04
C MET A 42 -22.57 13.69 -19.60
N SER A 43 -23.41 14.04 -20.58
CA SER A 43 -24.82 14.39 -20.32
C SER A 43 -25.69 13.15 -20.05
N VAL A 44 -25.21 11.96 -20.43
CA VAL A 44 -25.86 10.67 -20.19
C VAL A 44 -24.80 9.65 -19.79
N TYR A 45 -24.98 9.03 -18.64
CA TYR A 45 -24.13 7.95 -18.16
C TYR A 45 -24.98 6.80 -17.63
N ASP A 46 -24.70 5.59 -18.09
CA ASP A 46 -25.37 4.36 -17.66
C ASP A 46 -24.33 3.29 -17.33
N GLY A 47 -24.17 2.98 -16.03
CA GLY A 47 -23.21 1.97 -15.59
C GLY A 47 -23.47 0.56 -16.16
N ARG A 48 -24.68 0.27 -16.65
CA ARG A 48 -25.01 -1.04 -17.24
C ARG A 48 -24.28 -1.28 -18.56
N GLU A 49 -24.10 -0.24 -19.36
CA GLU A 49 -23.42 -0.28 -20.67
C GLU A 49 -21.93 -0.65 -20.54
N TYR A 50 -21.33 -0.34 -19.38
CA TYR A 50 -19.93 -0.66 -19.06
C TYR A 50 -19.78 -1.98 -18.29
N GLY A 51 -20.90 -2.67 -18.03
CA GLY A 51 -20.92 -3.97 -17.36
C GLY A 51 -20.49 -3.93 -15.89
N ILE A 52 -20.63 -2.78 -15.22
CA ILE A 52 -20.31 -2.63 -13.80
C ILE A 52 -21.53 -2.78 -12.87
N VAL A 53 -22.72 -3.00 -13.43
CA VAL A 53 -23.97 -3.16 -12.67
C VAL A 53 -24.41 -4.62 -12.70
N THR A 54 -24.46 -5.26 -11.53
CA THR A 54 -24.96 -6.64 -11.34
C THR A 54 -26.46 -6.75 -11.64
N PRO A 55 -27.02 -7.97 -11.86
CA PRO A 55 -28.46 -8.18 -11.96
C PRO A 55 -29.24 -7.65 -10.76
N VAL A 56 -30.53 -7.33 -10.97
CA VAL A 56 -31.44 -6.92 -9.89
C VAL A 56 -31.78 -8.12 -9.01
N LYS A 57 -31.79 -7.90 -7.69
CA LYS A 57 -32.23 -8.88 -6.69
C LYS A 57 -33.58 -8.42 -6.14
N ASP A 58 -34.53 -9.34 -6.02
CA ASP A 58 -35.87 -9.05 -5.52
C ASP A 58 -35.95 -9.25 -3.99
N GLN A 59 -36.32 -8.19 -3.26
CA GLN A 59 -36.50 -8.25 -1.81
C GLN A 59 -37.81 -8.93 -1.37
N GLY A 60 -38.72 -9.20 -2.32
CA GLY A 60 -40.05 -9.74 -2.09
C GLY A 60 -40.84 -8.91 -1.09
N THR A 61 -41.43 -9.57 -0.09
CA THR A 61 -42.26 -8.89 0.93
C THR A 61 -41.45 -8.38 2.12
N SER A 62 -40.12 -8.42 2.08
CA SER A 62 -39.27 -7.98 3.18
C SER A 62 -39.13 -6.45 3.23
N ASN A 63 -38.80 -5.89 4.40
CA ASN A 63 -38.53 -4.46 4.60
C ASN A 63 -37.02 -4.16 4.48
N LEU A 64 -36.33 -4.87 3.57
CA LEU A 64 -34.87 -4.90 3.47
C LEU A 64 -34.30 -4.01 2.37
N CYS A 65 -35.08 -3.12 1.75
CA CYS A 65 -34.62 -2.24 0.66
C CYS A 65 -33.28 -1.56 0.96
N TRP A 66 -33.07 -1.10 2.20
CA TRP A 66 -31.83 -0.47 2.68
C TRP A 66 -30.59 -1.38 2.60
N ALA A 67 -30.75 -2.69 2.83
CA ALA A 67 -29.69 -3.67 2.69
C ALA A 67 -29.46 -4.00 1.20
N TYR A 68 -30.53 -4.19 0.42
CA TYR A 68 -30.44 -4.47 -1.01
C TYR A 68 -29.79 -3.33 -1.79
N SER A 69 -30.15 -2.07 -1.50
CA SER A 69 -29.57 -0.89 -2.15
C SER A 69 -28.09 -0.72 -1.81
N SER A 70 -27.72 -1.00 -0.55
CA SER A 70 -26.32 -0.91 -0.11
C SER A 70 -25.47 -2.02 -0.71
N ILE A 71 -26.01 -3.24 -0.84
CA ILE A 71 -25.36 -4.33 -1.58
C ILE A 71 -25.18 -3.97 -3.06
N ALA A 72 -26.21 -3.47 -3.74
CA ALA A 72 -26.10 -3.09 -5.14
C ALA A 72 -25.08 -1.96 -5.36
N ALA A 73 -25.00 -0.97 -4.47
CA ALA A 73 -23.96 0.06 -4.51
C ALA A 73 -22.55 -0.52 -4.28
N SER A 74 -22.43 -1.49 -3.36
CA SER A 74 -21.17 -2.15 -3.04
C SER A 74 -20.63 -2.99 -4.20
N GLU A 75 -21.49 -3.80 -4.82
CA GLU A 75 -21.13 -4.62 -5.98
C GLU A 75 -20.71 -3.73 -7.17
N THR A 76 -21.46 -2.65 -7.41
CA THR A 76 -21.14 -1.71 -8.50
C THR A 76 -19.80 -1.02 -8.27
N SER A 77 -19.49 -0.67 -7.02
CA SER A 77 -18.19 -0.06 -6.65
C SER A 77 -17.01 -0.99 -6.90
N ILE A 78 -17.14 -2.26 -6.53
CA ILE A 78 -16.08 -3.27 -6.73
C ILE A 78 -15.77 -3.45 -8.22
N LEU A 79 -16.80 -3.56 -9.06
CA LEU A 79 -16.65 -3.67 -10.50
C LEU A 79 -16.13 -2.37 -11.14
N ARG A 80 -16.58 -1.20 -10.64
CA ARG A 80 -16.11 0.11 -11.11
C ARG A 80 -14.61 0.32 -10.87
N LEU A 81 -14.17 -0.03 -9.66
CA LEU A 81 -12.79 0.16 -9.21
C LEU A 81 -11.87 -0.96 -9.67
N GLY A 82 -12.41 -2.09 -10.13
CA GLY A 82 -11.63 -3.22 -10.63
C GLY A 82 -10.72 -3.84 -9.56
N ILE A 83 -11.14 -3.80 -8.28
CA ILE A 83 -10.32 -4.30 -7.17
C ILE A 83 -10.15 -5.82 -7.18
N ASP A 84 -10.99 -6.51 -7.95
CA ASP A 84 -10.97 -7.95 -8.15
C ASP A 84 -11.17 -8.23 -9.66
N PRO A 85 -10.09 -8.60 -10.38
CA PRO A 85 -10.14 -8.81 -11.82
C PRO A 85 -10.79 -10.14 -12.21
N ASP A 86 -11.03 -11.05 -11.26
CA ASP A 86 -11.55 -12.40 -11.51
C ASP A 86 -13.08 -12.45 -11.44
N VAL A 87 -13.74 -11.34 -11.07
CA VAL A 87 -15.19 -11.24 -10.98
C VAL A 87 -15.76 -10.29 -12.04
N ASP A 88 -16.99 -10.57 -12.45
CA ASP A 88 -17.77 -9.74 -13.36
C ASP A 88 -19.19 -9.53 -12.80
N LYS A 89 -20.03 -8.79 -13.52
CA LYS A 89 -21.41 -8.49 -13.09
C LYS A 89 -22.27 -9.73 -12.86
N ASN A 90 -21.95 -10.87 -13.46
CA ASN A 90 -22.72 -12.11 -13.35
C ASN A 90 -22.19 -13.02 -12.24
N SER A 91 -20.89 -12.95 -11.91
CA SER A 91 -20.28 -13.74 -10.84
C SER A 91 -20.28 -13.05 -9.47
N LEU A 92 -20.24 -11.71 -9.43
CA LEU A 92 -20.28 -10.96 -8.18
C LEU A 92 -21.72 -10.86 -7.62
N SER A 93 -21.97 -11.49 -6.48
CA SER A 93 -23.28 -11.43 -5.83
C SER A 93 -23.21 -11.62 -4.30
N PHE A 94 -23.40 -10.51 -3.58
CA PHE A 94 -23.52 -10.53 -2.12
C PHE A 94 -24.94 -10.79 -1.64
N ASN A 95 -25.03 -11.19 -0.37
CA ASN A 95 -26.26 -11.52 0.31
C ASN A 95 -26.80 -10.34 1.14
N PRO A 96 -27.82 -9.60 0.66
CA PRO A 96 -28.42 -8.51 1.42
C PRO A 96 -29.17 -9.00 2.67
N VAL A 97 -29.70 -10.22 2.66
CA VAL A 97 -30.38 -10.81 3.82
C VAL A 97 -29.38 -11.10 4.93
N ALA A 98 -28.17 -11.55 4.61
CA ALA A 98 -27.10 -11.73 5.59
C ALA A 98 -26.65 -10.39 6.20
N ALA A 99 -26.55 -9.33 5.40
CA ALA A 99 -26.25 -7.99 5.91
C ALA A 99 -27.33 -7.50 6.89
N ALA A 100 -28.61 -7.71 6.55
CA ALA A 100 -29.72 -7.36 7.44
C ALA A 100 -29.73 -8.19 8.72
N TYR A 101 -29.49 -9.50 8.62
CA TYR A 101 -29.37 -10.41 9.76
C TYR A 101 -28.32 -9.90 10.77
N ARG A 102 -27.16 -9.45 10.27
CA ARG A 102 -26.05 -8.95 11.09
C ARG A 102 -26.32 -7.61 11.77
N ILE A 103 -27.41 -6.89 11.45
CA ILE A 103 -27.84 -5.74 12.28
C ILE A 103 -28.37 -6.18 13.64
N TYR A 104 -28.95 -7.38 13.73
CA TYR A 104 -29.66 -7.84 14.93
C TYR A 104 -28.99 -9.04 15.61
N ARG A 105 -28.12 -9.75 14.89
CA ARG A 105 -27.57 -11.03 15.31
C ARG A 105 -26.08 -11.12 15.00
N ARG A 106 -25.27 -10.68 15.96
CA ARG A 106 -23.80 -10.69 15.94
C ARG A 106 -23.28 -11.42 17.17
N GLU A 107 -22.22 -12.17 16.96
CA GLU A 107 -21.43 -12.76 18.05
C GLU A 107 -20.32 -11.78 18.46
N SER A 108 -19.47 -12.16 19.40
CA SER A 108 -18.25 -11.40 19.68
C SER A 108 -17.33 -11.41 18.46
N ASP A 109 -16.59 -10.33 18.22
CA ASP A 109 -15.58 -10.33 17.16
C ASP A 109 -14.42 -11.31 17.48
N PRO A 110 -13.65 -11.78 16.47
CA PRO A 110 -12.57 -12.76 16.67
C PRO A 110 -11.43 -12.32 17.58
N LEU A 111 -11.31 -11.03 17.88
CA LEU A 111 -10.34 -10.50 18.84
C LEU A 111 -10.95 -10.32 20.23
N GLY A 112 -12.26 -10.49 20.40
CA GLY A 112 -12.97 -10.34 21.68
C GLY A 112 -12.99 -8.90 22.20
N ASN A 113 -12.94 -7.90 21.32
CA ASN A 113 -12.99 -6.49 21.71
C ASN A 113 -14.43 -5.96 21.86
N THR A 114 -15.39 -6.67 21.29
CA THR A 114 -16.85 -6.47 21.33
C THR A 114 -17.53 -7.75 21.83
N ASN A 115 -18.69 -7.64 22.47
CA ASN A 115 -19.45 -8.78 23.00
C ASN A 115 -20.39 -9.38 21.94
N GLY A 116 -20.69 -8.64 20.87
CA GLY A 116 -21.76 -8.96 19.94
C GLY A 116 -23.10 -8.36 20.37
N ASP A 117 -24.15 -8.68 19.64
CA ASP A 117 -25.50 -8.18 19.89
C ASP A 117 -26.52 -9.19 19.37
N TRP A 118 -27.48 -9.56 20.22
CA TRP A 118 -28.49 -10.54 19.85
C TRP A 118 -29.89 -10.05 20.23
N GLN A 119 -30.68 -9.76 19.20
CA GLN A 119 -32.04 -9.28 19.34
C GLN A 119 -33.02 -10.30 18.75
N SER A 120 -34.02 -10.68 19.56
CA SER A 120 -35.10 -11.59 19.15
C SER A 120 -36.16 -10.85 18.33
N VAL A 121 -35.78 -10.36 17.16
CA VAL A 121 -36.66 -9.66 16.21
C VAL A 121 -36.73 -10.39 14.87
N ASP A 122 -37.82 -10.17 14.14
CA ASP A 122 -37.90 -10.52 12.73
C ASP A 122 -37.12 -9.47 11.92
N TYR A 123 -35.84 -9.77 11.68
CA TYR A 123 -34.94 -8.91 10.93
C TYR A 123 -35.43 -8.65 9.49
N THR A 124 -36.27 -9.52 8.91
CA THR A 124 -36.79 -9.33 7.55
C THR A 124 -37.88 -8.26 7.47
N LYS A 125 -38.45 -7.87 8.60
CA LYS A 125 -39.50 -6.84 8.71
C LYS A 125 -39.02 -5.58 9.42
N ALA A 126 -37.79 -5.59 9.93
CA ALA A 126 -37.25 -4.49 10.69
C ALA A 126 -36.81 -3.33 9.78
N THR A 127 -37.08 -2.10 10.22
CA THR A 127 -36.73 -0.88 9.47
C THR A 127 -35.24 -0.57 9.57
N GLY A 128 -34.70 -0.01 8.50
CA GLY A 128 -33.28 0.32 8.42
C GLY A 128 -32.99 1.48 7.49
N ASN A 129 -31.69 1.78 7.40
CA ASN A 129 -31.14 2.79 6.51
C ASN A 129 -29.74 2.35 6.07
N PRO A 130 -29.19 2.94 4.99
CA PRO A 130 -27.85 2.62 4.50
C PRO A 130 -26.71 2.81 5.53
N LEU A 131 -26.83 3.77 6.47
CA LEU A 131 -25.81 3.98 7.51
C LEU A 131 -25.67 2.77 8.44
N LYS A 132 -26.75 2.00 8.69
CA LYS A 132 -26.64 0.73 9.43
C LYS A 132 -25.72 -0.26 8.73
N ILE A 133 -25.74 -0.33 7.40
CA ILE A 133 -24.86 -1.18 6.60
C ILE A 133 -23.41 -0.69 6.69
N ALA A 134 -23.18 0.61 6.52
CA ALA A 134 -21.85 1.20 6.69
C ALA A 134 -21.25 0.85 8.05
N LYS A 135 -22.04 0.94 9.13
CA LYS A 135 -21.62 0.59 10.49
C LYS A 135 -21.21 -0.87 10.63
N ILE A 136 -22.06 -1.82 10.22
CA ILE A 136 -21.70 -3.24 10.38
C ILE A 136 -20.57 -3.68 9.45
N PHE A 137 -20.45 -3.10 8.26
CA PHE A 137 -19.35 -3.41 7.35
C PHE A 137 -18.04 -2.80 7.86
N SER A 138 -18.06 -1.63 8.54
CA SER A 138 -16.88 -1.10 9.24
C SER A 138 -16.36 -1.99 10.37
N LEU A 139 -17.22 -2.85 10.91
CA LEU A 139 -16.90 -3.89 11.90
C LEU A 139 -16.57 -5.25 11.25
N TRP A 140 -16.54 -5.31 9.91
CA TRP A 140 -16.36 -6.49 9.08
C TRP A 140 -17.41 -7.60 9.27
N TRP A 141 -18.63 -7.24 9.69
CA TRP A 141 -19.78 -8.14 9.67
C TRP A 141 -20.43 -8.26 8.27
N GLY A 142 -19.60 -8.29 7.23
CA GLY A 142 -19.97 -8.36 5.82
C GLY A 142 -19.04 -7.54 4.94
N PRO A 143 -19.24 -7.55 3.60
CA PRO A 143 -20.22 -8.35 2.87
C PRO A 143 -19.83 -9.84 2.79
N VAL A 144 -20.83 -10.68 2.52
CA VAL A 144 -20.66 -12.12 2.26
C VAL A 144 -21.46 -12.54 1.03
N SER A 145 -20.99 -13.56 0.34
CA SER A 145 -21.70 -14.22 -0.76
C SER A 145 -22.53 -15.42 -0.26
N GLY A 146 -23.33 -16.04 -1.13
CA GLY A 146 -24.17 -17.19 -0.81
C GLY A 146 -25.59 -16.83 -0.36
N SER A 147 -26.41 -17.82 -0.01
CA SER A 147 -27.85 -17.63 0.24
C SER A 147 -28.25 -17.66 1.72
N GLN A 148 -27.40 -18.22 2.60
CA GLN A 148 -27.71 -18.36 4.02
C GLN A 148 -27.55 -17.01 4.75
N ALA A 149 -28.54 -16.62 5.55
CA ALA A 149 -28.53 -15.33 6.25
C ALA A 149 -27.50 -15.28 7.40
N ASN A 150 -27.18 -16.43 8.00
CA ASN A 150 -26.30 -16.54 9.17
C ASN A 150 -24.84 -16.85 8.82
N ILE A 151 -24.41 -16.75 7.55
CA ILE A 151 -23.02 -16.96 7.14
C ILE A 151 -22.10 -16.09 8.01
N ASN A 152 -21.06 -16.70 8.59
CA ASN A 152 -20.08 -15.99 9.40
C ASN A 152 -19.11 -15.20 8.49
N PRO A 153 -19.13 -13.85 8.51
CA PRO A 153 -18.26 -13.04 7.67
C PRO A 153 -16.77 -13.11 8.03
N PHE A 154 -16.43 -13.53 9.25
CA PHE A 154 -15.03 -13.72 9.64
C PHE A 154 -14.44 -15.01 9.09
N GLU A 155 -15.26 -16.05 8.91
CA GLU A 155 -14.87 -17.32 8.28
C GLU A 155 -15.00 -17.26 6.76
N ASN A 156 -15.96 -16.49 6.25
CA ASN A 156 -16.30 -16.40 4.83
C ASN A 156 -16.31 -14.94 4.32
N PRO A 157 -15.23 -14.15 4.53
CA PRO A 157 -15.18 -12.79 4.02
C PRO A 157 -15.12 -12.81 2.50
N THR A 158 -15.91 -11.96 1.84
CA THR A 158 -15.74 -11.74 0.39
C THR A 158 -14.77 -10.58 0.13
N TYR A 159 -14.91 -9.47 0.86
CA TYR A 159 -14.03 -8.29 0.78
C TYR A 159 -13.86 -7.63 2.16
N ARG A 160 -12.87 -6.74 2.29
CA ARG A 160 -12.72 -5.84 3.45
C ARG A 160 -13.31 -4.48 3.14
N PHE A 161 -14.18 -4.00 4.02
CA PHE A 161 -14.71 -2.64 3.93
C PHE A 161 -13.60 -1.61 4.18
N GLU A 162 -13.53 -0.59 3.34
CA GLU A 162 -12.61 0.54 3.56
C GLU A 162 -13.37 1.85 3.78
N ASN A 163 -14.34 2.22 2.94
CA ASN A 163 -14.99 3.52 3.08
C ASN A 163 -16.51 3.45 2.89
N ALA A 164 -17.20 4.35 3.60
CA ALA A 164 -18.56 4.77 3.29
C ALA A 164 -18.61 6.29 3.32
N PHE A 165 -18.60 6.93 2.16
CA PHE A 165 -18.66 8.38 2.03
C PHE A 165 -20.11 8.85 2.12
N TYR A 166 -20.41 9.74 3.07
CA TYR A 166 -21.72 10.38 3.16
C TYR A 166 -21.80 11.48 2.10
N ILE A 167 -22.73 11.35 1.16
CA ILE A 167 -22.93 12.36 0.10
C ILE A 167 -24.01 13.34 0.58
N PRO A 168 -23.69 14.62 0.76
CA PRO A 168 -24.63 15.59 1.32
C PRO A 168 -25.78 15.88 0.36
N GLU A 169 -26.98 16.01 0.93
CA GLU A 169 -28.22 16.26 0.17
C GLU A 169 -28.26 17.66 -0.45
N ASN A 170 -27.49 18.62 0.10
CA ASN A 170 -27.39 20.01 -0.35
C ASN A 170 -28.75 20.67 -0.67
N LYS A 171 -29.76 20.49 0.19
CA LYS A 171 -31.14 20.99 -0.05
C LYS A 171 -31.25 22.48 -0.38
N ALA A 172 -30.34 23.29 0.17
CA ALA A 172 -30.30 24.72 -0.10
C ALA A 172 -29.73 25.06 -1.48
N ASN A 173 -28.94 24.16 -2.08
CA ASN A 173 -28.34 24.30 -3.40
C ASN A 173 -28.42 22.97 -4.18
N PRO A 174 -29.58 22.67 -4.80
CA PRO A 174 -29.78 21.40 -5.51
C PRO A 174 -28.76 21.11 -6.62
N ALA A 175 -28.23 22.14 -7.28
CA ALA A 175 -27.21 21.97 -8.32
C ALA A 175 -25.91 21.37 -7.76
N GLU A 176 -25.48 21.81 -6.57
CA GLU A 176 -24.34 21.20 -5.87
C GLU A 176 -24.63 19.77 -5.41
N GLY A 177 -25.86 19.48 -4.99
CA GLY A 177 -26.29 18.11 -4.66
C GLY A 177 -26.22 17.17 -5.86
N ILE A 178 -26.75 17.59 -7.01
CA ILE A 178 -26.65 16.85 -8.27
C ILE A 178 -25.18 16.63 -8.65
N LEU A 179 -24.35 17.66 -8.54
CA LEU A 179 -22.92 17.55 -8.86
C LEU A 179 -22.20 16.56 -7.93
N ALA A 180 -22.46 16.61 -6.61
CA ALA A 180 -21.87 15.71 -5.63
C ALA A 180 -22.26 14.24 -5.90
N ILE A 181 -23.54 13.98 -6.22
CA ILE A 181 -24.01 12.64 -6.59
C ILE A 181 -23.34 12.16 -7.89
N LYS A 182 -23.27 13.00 -8.93
CA LYS A 182 -22.57 12.64 -10.19
C LYS A 182 -21.10 12.31 -9.95
N LYS A 183 -20.39 13.12 -9.17
CA LYS A 183 -18.99 12.85 -8.78
C LYS A 183 -18.85 11.50 -8.08
N ALA A 184 -19.71 11.22 -7.11
CA ALA A 184 -19.69 9.95 -6.39
C ALA A 184 -19.97 8.75 -7.31
N ILE A 185 -20.93 8.86 -8.24
CA ILE A 185 -21.20 7.82 -9.25
C ILE A 185 -20.01 7.65 -10.20
N ALA A 186 -19.40 8.75 -10.65
CA ALA A 186 -18.25 8.70 -11.56
C ALA A 186 -17.03 8.02 -10.93
N GLN A 187 -16.77 8.32 -9.65
CA GLN A 187 -15.65 7.78 -8.87
C GLN A 187 -15.90 6.35 -8.38
N TYR A 188 -17.06 6.11 -7.77
CA TYR A 188 -17.36 4.88 -7.02
C TYR A 188 -18.41 4.00 -7.69
N GLY A 189 -18.89 4.38 -8.88
CA GLY A 189 -19.80 3.59 -9.72
C GLY A 189 -21.27 3.77 -9.35
N ALA A 190 -21.60 3.87 -8.06
CA ALA A 190 -22.97 4.02 -7.59
C ALA A 190 -23.06 4.65 -6.20
N ILE A 191 -24.26 5.14 -5.88
CA ILE A 191 -24.62 5.52 -4.51
C ILE A 191 -25.91 4.83 -4.09
N THR A 192 -25.99 4.39 -2.84
CA THR A 192 -27.28 4.04 -2.21
C THR A 192 -27.91 5.30 -1.66
N PHE A 193 -29.24 5.39 -1.64
CA PHE A 193 -29.98 6.52 -1.06
C PHE A 193 -31.37 6.08 -0.62
N GLN A 194 -32.08 6.96 0.10
CA GLN A 194 -33.47 6.80 0.49
C GLN A 194 -34.34 7.92 -0.06
N TYR A 195 -35.56 7.58 -0.45
CA TYR A 195 -36.61 8.52 -0.87
C TYR A 195 -37.98 8.00 -0.45
N ASN A 196 -39.00 8.86 -0.54
CA ASN A 196 -40.38 8.47 -0.27
C ASN A 196 -41.00 7.88 -1.55
N ASN A 197 -41.34 6.60 -1.51
CA ASN A 197 -41.96 5.91 -2.63
C ASN A 197 -43.48 5.80 -2.44
N MET A 198 -44.24 6.14 -3.48
CA MET A 198 -45.70 5.95 -3.52
C MET A 198 -46.16 5.09 -4.70
N ARG A 199 -45.34 4.92 -5.74
CA ARG A 199 -45.74 4.25 -6.99
C ARG A 199 -44.53 3.73 -7.77
N GLU A 200 -44.74 2.62 -8.48
CA GLU A 200 -43.78 2.10 -9.45
C GLU A 200 -44.13 2.64 -10.85
N CYS A 201 -43.22 3.43 -11.44
CA CYS A 201 -43.37 3.98 -12.78
C CYS A 201 -42.00 4.25 -13.42
N GLU A 202 -41.94 4.36 -14.74
CA GLU A 202 -40.70 4.53 -15.48
C GLU A 202 -40.03 5.90 -15.24
N TYR A 203 -40.82 6.97 -15.14
CA TYR A 203 -40.32 8.34 -14.94
C TYR A 203 -40.99 8.94 -13.71
N TYR A 204 -40.28 8.95 -12.58
CA TYR A 204 -40.86 9.28 -11.29
C TYR A 204 -40.37 10.63 -10.73
N ASN A 205 -41.28 11.44 -10.22
CA ASN A 205 -40.99 12.63 -9.42
C ASN A 205 -41.70 12.56 -8.05
N PRO A 206 -41.00 12.21 -6.97
CA PRO A 206 -41.58 12.12 -5.62
C PRO A 206 -41.71 13.46 -4.89
N LYS A 207 -41.27 14.58 -5.46
CA LYS A 207 -41.12 15.88 -4.76
C LYS A 207 -42.34 16.28 -3.92
N ASN A 208 -43.55 16.03 -4.44
CA ASN A 208 -44.80 16.45 -3.82
C ASN A 208 -45.55 15.31 -3.13
N GLU A 209 -44.97 14.11 -3.07
CA GLU A 209 -45.59 12.91 -2.51
C GLU A 209 -45.13 12.68 -1.05
N SER A 210 -45.57 13.56 -0.15
CA SER A 210 -45.13 13.63 1.26
C SER A 210 -46.17 13.17 2.30
N GLY A 211 -47.23 12.48 1.87
CA GLY A 211 -48.33 12.01 2.73
C GLY A 211 -48.12 10.64 3.37
N SER A 212 -49.06 10.25 4.25
CA SER A 212 -49.08 8.93 4.94
C SER A 212 -49.22 7.72 4.02
N SER A 213 -49.54 7.94 2.74
CA SER A 213 -49.57 6.92 1.70
C SER A 213 -48.19 6.64 1.07
N SER A 214 -47.16 7.43 1.39
CA SER A 214 -45.78 7.19 0.96
C SER A 214 -45.05 6.30 1.97
N SER A 215 -44.15 5.46 1.48
CA SER A 215 -43.29 4.60 2.30
C SER A 215 -41.82 4.90 2.03
N PRO A 216 -40.96 4.99 3.06
CA PRO A 216 -39.52 5.10 2.86
C PRO A 216 -39.00 3.90 2.07
N HIS A 217 -38.32 4.16 0.96
CA HIS A 217 -37.71 3.15 0.13
C HIS A 217 -36.24 3.50 -0.11
N ALA A 218 -35.40 2.48 -0.27
CA ALA A 218 -33.98 2.67 -0.56
C ALA A 218 -33.65 2.00 -1.89
N CYS A 219 -32.90 2.71 -2.73
CA CYS A 219 -32.47 2.24 -4.03
C CYS A 219 -31.03 2.69 -4.31
N THR A 220 -30.51 2.29 -5.47
CA THR A 220 -29.15 2.59 -5.89
C THR A 220 -29.17 3.44 -7.16
N ILE A 221 -28.52 4.59 -7.15
CA ILE A 221 -28.30 5.38 -8.37
C ILE A 221 -27.06 4.85 -9.06
N VAL A 222 -27.19 4.45 -10.32
CA VAL A 222 -26.13 3.84 -11.14
C VAL A 222 -25.82 4.62 -12.43
N GLY A 223 -26.44 5.80 -12.59
CA GLY A 223 -26.30 6.61 -13.78
C GLY A 223 -27.20 7.84 -13.77
N TRP A 224 -27.18 8.59 -14.87
CA TRP A 224 -28.04 9.75 -15.09
C TRP A 224 -28.26 10.05 -16.58
N ASN A 225 -29.26 10.86 -16.86
CA ASN A 225 -29.51 11.42 -18.18
C ASN A 225 -30.07 12.83 -18.02
N ASP A 226 -29.30 13.84 -18.44
CA ASP A 226 -29.64 15.26 -18.32
C ASP A 226 -30.72 15.71 -19.33
N ASN A 227 -31.01 14.88 -20.33
CA ASN A 227 -31.85 15.24 -21.47
C ASN A 227 -33.30 14.73 -21.35
N ILE A 228 -33.67 14.07 -20.24
CA ILE A 228 -35.04 13.59 -20.03
C ILE A 228 -35.98 14.80 -19.90
N PRO A 229 -37.00 14.96 -20.77
CA PRO A 229 -37.91 16.09 -20.68
C PRO A 229 -38.66 16.10 -19.34
N ALA A 230 -38.71 17.26 -18.69
CA ALA A 230 -39.29 17.45 -17.37
C ALA A 230 -40.74 16.97 -17.27
N GLU A 231 -41.53 17.14 -18.34
CA GLU A 231 -42.93 16.74 -18.43
C GLU A 231 -43.14 15.22 -18.45
N LYS A 232 -42.10 14.41 -18.68
CA LYS A 232 -42.21 12.94 -18.60
C LYS A 232 -42.38 12.45 -17.18
N PHE A 233 -41.84 13.17 -16.20
CA PHE A 233 -41.84 12.72 -14.82
C PHE A 233 -43.23 12.88 -14.19
N ILE A 234 -43.69 11.85 -13.50
CA ILE A 234 -44.99 11.85 -12.84
C ILE A 234 -44.86 11.59 -11.34
N PRO A 235 -45.80 12.11 -10.52
CA PRO A 235 -46.84 13.08 -10.89
C PRO A 235 -46.30 14.51 -11.09
N GLY A 236 -47.01 15.30 -11.91
CA GLY A 236 -46.88 16.76 -11.94
C GLY A 236 -45.68 17.35 -12.69
N GLY A 237 -44.88 16.54 -13.38
CA GLY A 237 -43.66 17.01 -14.05
C GLY A 237 -42.51 17.28 -13.07
N ALA A 238 -41.29 17.37 -13.58
CA ALA A 238 -40.13 17.86 -12.85
C ALA A 238 -39.96 19.39 -13.01
N SER A 239 -39.15 20.01 -12.16
CA SER A 239 -38.81 21.44 -12.29
C SER A 239 -37.73 21.70 -13.34
N GLN A 240 -36.97 20.67 -13.71
CA GLN A 240 -35.95 20.72 -14.75
C GLN A 240 -35.86 19.39 -15.51
N ASN A 241 -35.24 19.44 -16.69
CA ASN A 241 -34.89 18.23 -17.41
C ASN A 241 -33.86 17.40 -16.63
N GLY A 242 -33.94 16.11 -16.87
CA GLY A 242 -32.96 15.13 -16.42
C GLY A 242 -33.34 14.38 -15.14
N GLY A 243 -32.71 13.23 -15.00
CA GLY A 243 -32.95 12.34 -13.87
C GLY A 243 -31.88 11.27 -13.69
N TRP A 244 -31.93 10.64 -12.54
CA TRP A 244 -31.10 9.54 -12.09
C TRP A 244 -31.59 8.22 -12.67
N LEU A 245 -30.68 7.40 -13.17
CA LEU A 245 -30.96 5.99 -13.44
C LEU A 245 -30.88 5.21 -12.13
N VAL A 246 -32.02 4.69 -11.69
CA VAL A 246 -32.14 3.98 -10.41
C VAL A 246 -32.25 2.48 -10.64
N LYS A 247 -31.41 1.72 -9.96
CA LYS A 247 -31.54 0.26 -9.77
C LYS A 247 -32.37 0.01 -8.52
N ASN A 248 -33.48 -0.70 -8.70
CA ASN A 248 -34.42 -1.06 -7.64
C ASN A 248 -34.13 -2.46 -7.09
N SER A 249 -34.95 -2.90 -6.14
CA SER A 249 -34.98 -4.24 -5.55
C SER A 249 -36.35 -4.92 -5.69
N TYR A 250 -37.11 -4.54 -6.73
CA TYR A 250 -38.38 -5.15 -7.11
C TYR A 250 -38.31 -5.66 -8.54
N SER A 251 -38.73 -6.90 -8.76
CA SER A 251 -38.77 -7.50 -10.10
C SER A 251 -39.87 -6.89 -10.99
N SER A 252 -40.88 -6.24 -10.41
CA SER A 252 -41.93 -5.50 -11.12
C SER A 252 -41.46 -4.18 -11.75
N CYS A 253 -40.40 -3.58 -11.20
CA CYS A 253 -39.82 -2.32 -11.67
C CYS A 253 -38.32 -2.30 -11.34
N GLU A 254 -37.55 -3.06 -12.10
CA GLU A 254 -36.11 -3.26 -11.87
C GLU A 254 -35.28 -1.98 -12.00
N TYR A 255 -35.65 -1.14 -12.97
CA TYR A 255 -35.02 0.16 -13.23
C TYR A 255 -36.07 1.22 -13.54
N PHE A 256 -35.79 2.45 -13.12
CA PHE A 256 -36.60 3.61 -13.44
C PHE A 256 -35.75 4.89 -13.42
N TRP A 257 -36.31 5.96 -13.96
CA TRP A 257 -35.73 7.30 -13.95
C TRP A 257 -36.35 8.13 -12.84
N LEU A 258 -35.52 8.60 -11.93
CA LEU A 258 -35.93 9.47 -10.83
C LEU A 258 -35.53 10.91 -11.14
N SER A 259 -36.48 11.83 -11.13
CA SER A 259 -36.22 13.25 -11.38
C SER A 259 -35.15 13.82 -10.44
N TYR A 260 -34.35 14.76 -10.94
CA TYR A 260 -33.44 15.56 -10.11
C TYR A 260 -34.13 16.39 -9.03
N ASP A 261 -35.45 16.59 -9.13
CA ASP A 261 -36.25 17.20 -8.08
C ASP A 261 -36.30 16.38 -6.78
N ASN A 262 -35.89 15.11 -6.81
CA ASN A 262 -35.87 14.26 -5.63
C ASN A 262 -34.91 14.78 -4.56
N THR A 263 -35.42 14.97 -3.36
CA THR A 263 -34.60 15.26 -2.17
C THR A 263 -34.24 13.96 -1.48
N SER A 264 -33.26 13.26 -2.05
CA SER A 264 -32.67 12.04 -1.46
C SER A 264 -32.18 12.30 -0.04
N SER A 265 -32.20 11.27 0.80
CA SER A 265 -31.52 11.27 2.09
C SER A 265 -30.72 9.99 2.32
N SER A 266 -29.84 9.99 3.33
CA SER A 266 -28.99 8.84 3.67
C SER A 266 -28.20 8.30 2.47
N ALA A 267 -27.57 9.21 1.71
CA ALA A 267 -26.82 8.86 0.51
C ALA A 267 -25.39 8.43 0.87
N TYR A 268 -24.97 7.24 0.41
CA TYR A 268 -23.62 6.72 0.64
C TYR A 268 -23.00 6.09 -0.60
N ALA A 269 -21.72 6.36 -0.82
CA ALA A 269 -20.85 5.61 -1.72
C ALA A 269 -19.94 4.69 -0.90
N PHE A 270 -19.63 3.49 -1.39
CA PHE A 270 -18.80 2.52 -0.68
C PHE A 270 -17.51 2.22 -1.42
N THR A 271 -16.44 1.86 -0.70
CA THR A 271 -15.26 1.22 -1.29
C THR A 271 -14.72 0.08 -0.42
N TYR A 272 -13.98 -0.82 -1.06
CA TYR A 272 -13.54 -2.09 -0.50
C TYR A 272 -12.11 -2.41 -0.93
N ALA A 273 -11.50 -3.32 -0.18
CA ALA A 273 -10.25 -3.97 -0.53
C ALA A 273 -10.46 -5.49 -0.68
N PRO A 274 -9.56 -6.17 -1.43
CA PRO A 274 -9.43 -7.62 -1.41
C PRO A 274 -9.34 -8.16 0.03
N LYS A 275 -9.94 -9.34 0.26
CA LYS A 275 -10.09 -9.92 1.61
C LYS A 275 -8.77 -10.20 2.33
N ASP A 276 -7.69 -10.37 1.58
CA ASP A 276 -6.31 -10.66 2.00
C ASP A 276 -5.46 -9.40 2.22
N LYS A 277 -5.96 -8.19 1.87
CA LYS A 277 -5.25 -6.94 2.19
C LYS A 277 -5.07 -6.75 3.70
N TYR A 278 -6.05 -7.20 4.48
CA TYR A 278 -6.10 -7.12 5.94
C TYR A 278 -6.71 -8.38 6.57
N ASP A 279 -6.14 -8.83 7.68
CA ASP A 279 -6.54 -10.05 8.41
C ASP A 279 -7.41 -9.76 9.64
N PHE A 280 -7.11 -8.69 10.37
CA PHE A 280 -7.79 -8.37 11.64
C PHE A 280 -8.21 -6.90 11.77
N ASN A 281 -9.27 -6.68 12.55
CA ASN A 281 -9.88 -5.36 12.78
C ASN A 281 -10.07 -5.14 14.28
N TYR A 282 -9.21 -4.33 14.88
CA TYR A 282 -9.31 -3.92 16.28
C TYR A 282 -10.31 -2.78 16.41
N CYS A 283 -11.41 -3.01 17.13
CA CYS A 283 -12.48 -2.04 17.29
C CYS A 283 -13.19 -2.19 18.65
N TYR A 284 -13.80 -1.11 19.15
CA TYR A 284 -14.58 -1.13 20.40
C TYR A 284 -16.05 -0.71 20.23
N ASP A 285 -16.41 -0.21 19.05
CA ASP A 285 -17.70 0.41 18.74
C ASP A 285 -18.72 -0.59 18.19
N GLY A 286 -18.84 -1.75 18.85
CA GLY A 286 -19.80 -2.82 18.49
C GLY A 286 -21.27 -2.42 18.59
N ASN A 287 -21.57 -1.35 19.33
CA ASN A 287 -22.89 -0.74 19.38
C ASN A 287 -23.12 0.18 18.16
N LEU A 288 -24.26 0.02 17.49
CA LEU A 288 -24.58 0.77 16.27
C LEU A 288 -25.15 2.16 16.55
N GLU A 289 -25.52 2.49 17.79
CA GLU A 289 -26.05 3.80 18.16
C GLU A 289 -24.92 4.82 18.32
N ASP A 290 -25.09 5.98 17.67
CA ASP A 290 -24.14 7.10 17.77
C ASP A 290 -24.55 8.04 18.89
N PHE A 291 -23.56 8.68 19.50
CA PHE A 291 -23.79 9.80 20.40
C PHE A 291 -23.44 11.11 19.69
N SER A 292 -24.46 11.81 19.20
CA SER A 292 -24.32 12.93 18.25
C SER A 292 -23.91 14.27 18.88
N LEU A 293 -24.07 14.44 20.21
CA LEU A 293 -23.83 15.70 20.92
C LEU A 293 -22.34 16.05 21.08
N ARG A 294 -21.45 15.06 20.96
CA ARG A 294 -20.00 15.31 21.01
C ARG A 294 -19.49 15.94 19.73
N LYS A 295 -18.44 16.74 19.87
CA LYS A 295 -17.77 17.50 18.80
C LYS A 295 -16.25 17.32 18.87
N ASP A 296 -15.82 16.11 19.21
CA ASP A 296 -14.40 15.82 19.42
C ASP A 296 -13.64 15.89 18.09
N LYS A 297 -12.54 16.63 18.10
CA LYS A 297 -11.60 16.73 16.97
C LYS A 297 -10.41 15.80 17.11
N CYS A 298 -10.21 15.23 18.30
CA CYS A 298 -9.12 14.33 18.62
C CYS A 298 -9.62 13.25 19.56
N ILE A 299 -9.45 11.97 19.19
CA ILE A 299 -9.77 10.81 20.01
C ILE A 299 -8.66 9.77 19.83
N ALA A 300 -8.32 9.07 20.91
CA ALA A 300 -7.42 7.92 20.87
C ALA A 300 -8.14 6.64 21.31
N ASN A 301 -7.99 5.55 20.56
CA ASN A 301 -8.36 4.21 21.03
C ASN A 301 -7.09 3.41 21.33
N VAL A 302 -7.06 2.74 22.48
CA VAL A 302 -5.91 1.97 22.96
C VAL A 302 -6.22 0.48 22.88
N TYR A 303 -5.43 -0.25 22.10
CA TYR A 303 -5.60 -1.67 21.80
C TYR A 303 -4.41 -2.49 22.33
N GLN A 304 -4.65 -3.78 22.55
CA GLN A 304 -3.59 -4.76 22.77
C GLN A 304 -3.47 -5.62 21.53
N ALA A 305 -2.29 -5.70 20.93
CA ALA A 305 -2.02 -6.58 19.79
C ALA A 305 -2.08 -8.05 20.21
N LYS A 306 -2.63 -8.93 19.37
CA LYS A 306 -2.96 -10.32 19.73
C LYS A 306 -2.45 -11.37 18.74
N LYS A 307 -1.96 -10.96 17.56
CA LYS A 307 -1.77 -11.89 16.44
C LYS A 307 -0.33 -12.00 15.97
N GLY A 308 0.58 -11.13 16.43
CA GLY A 308 2.02 -11.29 16.19
C GLY A 308 2.52 -12.71 16.51
N GLY A 309 3.33 -13.28 15.63
CA GLY A 309 3.88 -14.64 15.74
C GLY A 309 2.92 -15.76 15.32
N THR A 310 1.66 -15.47 14.96
CA THR A 310 0.72 -16.48 14.46
C THR A 310 1.28 -17.11 13.18
N ASN A 311 1.45 -18.43 13.17
CA ASN A 311 2.06 -19.18 12.06
C ASN A 311 3.44 -18.63 11.64
N GLY A 312 4.22 -18.09 12.59
CA GLY A 312 5.53 -17.51 12.30
C GLY A 312 5.51 -16.17 11.56
N LYS A 313 4.32 -15.57 11.37
CA LYS A 313 4.15 -14.27 10.71
C LYS A 313 4.13 -13.12 11.71
N SER A 314 4.65 -11.97 11.30
CA SER A 314 4.62 -10.74 12.08
C SER A 314 3.32 -9.99 11.82
N GLU A 315 2.72 -9.40 12.86
CA GLU A 315 1.52 -8.59 12.71
C GLU A 315 1.90 -7.13 12.39
N PHE A 316 1.25 -6.54 11.40
CA PHE A 316 1.46 -5.14 11.01
C PHE A 316 0.12 -4.41 10.97
N LEU A 317 0.04 -3.27 11.64
CA LEU A 317 -1.03 -2.29 11.43
C LEU A 317 -0.78 -1.58 10.10
N LYS A 318 -1.74 -1.70 9.18
CA LYS A 318 -1.64 -1.16 7.82
C LYS A 318 -2.51 0.05 7.59
N ALA A 319 -3.67 0.11 8.25
CA ALA A 319 -4.61 1.21 8.05
C ALA A 319 -5.45 1.49 9.29
N VAL A 320 -6.00 2.70 9.35
CA VAL A 320 -6.92 3.15 10.39
C VAL A 320 -8.22 3.59 9.72
N ASN A 321 -9.32 2.91 10.04
CA ASN A 321 -10.65 3.33 9.63
C ASN A 321 -11.30 4.17 10.74
N VAL A 322 -11.90 5.29 10.40
CA VAL A 322 -12.54 6.19 11.36
C VAL A 322 -13.85 6.76 10.81
N ALA A 323 -14.87 6.83 11.66
CA ALA A 323 -16.08 7.58 11.33
C ALA A 323 -15.92 9.07 11.66
N VAL A 324 -16.12 9.93 10.66
CA VAL A 324 -15.98 11.38 10.74
C VAL A 324 -17.20 12.08 10.16
N GLN A 325 -17.48 13.28 10.65
CA GLN A 325 -18.52 14.16 10.10
C GLN A 325 -17.89 15.48 9.65
N GLY A 326 -18.39 16.03 8.56
CA GLY A 326 -17.91 17.27 7.92
C GLY A 326 -17.65 17.03 6.42
N GLU A 327 -17.25 18.08 5.73
CA GLU A 327 -16.80 18.05 4.33
C GLU A 327 -15.38 18.61 4.25
N ASN A 328 -14.63 18.22 3.22
CA ASN A 328 -13.24 18.60 2.96
C ASN A 328 -12.36 18.39 4.20
N ILE A 329 -12.36 17.17 4.72
CA ILE A 329 -11.77 16.80 6.00
C ILE A 329 -10.34 16.30 5.80
N THR A 330 -9.42 16.85 6.59
CA THR A 330 -8.10 16.27 6.80
C THR A 330 -8.14 15.39 8.04
N VAL A 331 -7.76 14.12 7.87
CA VAL A 331 -7.62 13.12 8.93
C VAL A 331 -6.14 12.81 9.10
N GLU A 332 -5.62 13.05 10.30
CA GLU A 332 -4.29 12.61 10.72
C GLU A 332 -4.43 11.45 11.71
N THR A 333 -3.64 10.40 11.49
CA THR A 333 -3.54 9.24 12.36
C THR A 333 -2.11 9.12 12.88
N GLU A 334 -1.96 8.96 14.18
CA GLU A 334 -0.68 8.71 14.85
C GLU A 334 -0.75 7.41 15.64
N ILE A 335 0.25 6.56 15.46
CA ILE A 335 0.35 5.27 16.16
C ILE A 335 1.40 5.39 17.24
N ILE A 336 1.02 5.18 18.50
CA ILE A 336 1.95 5.09 19.63
C ILE A 336 2.08 3.64 20.05
N LYS A 337 3.31 3.15 20.17
CA LYS A 337 3.65 1.75 20.49
C LYS A 337 4.30 1.62 21.86
N ASN A 338 4.39 0.39 22.36
CA ASN A 338 5.03 0.06 23.65
C ASN A 338 4.44 0.84 24.83
N LEU A 339 3.12 0.98 24.86
CA LEU A 339 2.46 1.67 25.96
C LEU A 339 2.54 0.87 27.27
N ASP A 340 2.56 1.59 28.38
CA ASP A 340 2.24 1.02 29.68
C ASP A 340 0.84 0.41 29.65
N ALA A 341 0.63 -0.65 30.43
CA ALA A 341 -0.68 -1.30 30.52
C ALA A 341 -1.75 -0.28 30.99
N PRO A 342 -2.94 -0.24 30.35
CA PRO A 342 -3.93 0.83 30.55
C PRO A 342 -4.74 0.73 31.85
N TYR A 343 -4.32 -0.15 32.76
CA TYR A 343 -5.06 -0.51 33.97
C TYR A 343 -4.32 -0.01 35.23
N ASN A 344 -4.85 -0.32 36.41
CA ASN A 344 -4.23 -0.01 37.71
C ASN A 344 -3.99 1.49 37.98
N GLY A 345 -4.88 2.36 37.50
CA GLY A 345 -4.82 3.81 37.75
C GLY A 345 -3.83 4.56 36.85
N GLN A 346 -3.39 3.95 35.75
CA GLN A 346 -2.51 4.58 34.78
C GLN A 346 -3.11 5.89 34.24
N SER A 347 -2.33 6.97 34.26
CA SER A 347 -2.69 8.25 33.66
C SER A 347 -2.08 8.37 32.26
N ASN A 348 -2.67 9.24 31.43
CA ASN A 348 -2.18 9.52 30.07
C ASN A 348 -1.98 8.27 29.20
N VAL A 349 -2.87 7.29 29.39
CA VAL A 349 -2.81 5.96 28.77
C VAL A 349 -2.49 5.97 27.27
N PRO A 350 -3.06 6.86 26.42
CA PRO A 350 -2.74 6.87 24.99
C PRO A 350 -1.28 7.13 24.62
N VAL A 351 -0.46 7.63 25.56
CA VAL A 351 0.95 7.99 25.34
C VAL A 351 1.90 7.49 26.42
N SER A 352 1.41 6.92 27.52
CA SER A 352 2.24 6.52 28.66
C SER A 352 3.24 5.43 28.29
N GLY A 353 4.53 5.66 28.57
CA GLY A 353 5.64 4.73 28.29
C GLY A 353 5.96 4.56 26.81
N GLY A 354 5.07 4.97 25.91
CA GLY A 354 5.15 4.66 24.50
C GLY A 354 5.90 5.68 23.66
N ALA A 355 6.19 5.27 22.42
CA ALA A 355 6.83 6.09 21.41
C ALA A 355 6.01 6.13 20.12
N SER A 356 6.04 7.27 19.44
CA SER A 356 5.39 7.42 18.13
C SER A 356 6.09 6.51 17.11
N ALA A 357 5.32 5.59 16.52
CA ALA A 357 5.78 4.63 15.52
C ALA A 357 5.45 5.07 14.09
N GLY A 358 4.66 6.14 13.93
CA GLY A 358 4.32 6.68 12.62
C GLY A 358 3.16 7.65 12.67
N LYS A 359 3.16 8.59 11.71
CA LYS A 359 2.06 9.51 11.43
C LYS A 359 1.67 9.41 9.97
N THR A 360 0.39 9.53 9.69
CA THR A 360 -0.11 9.60 8.32
C THR A 360 -1.29 10.55 8.26
N THR A 361 -1.28 11.41 7.24
CA THR A 361 -2.32 12.39 7.00
C THR A 361 -2.93 12.15 5.63
N ARG A 362 -4.26 12.19 5.55
CA ARG A 362 -5.02 12.04 4.31
C ARG A 362 -6.18 13.04 4.27
N PHE A 363 -6.54 13.45 3.06
CA PHE A 363 -7.66 14.33 2.78
C PHE A 363 -8.83 13.54 2.20
N PHE A 364 -10.05 13.90 2.59
CA PHE A 364 -11.30 13.34 2.06
C PHE A 364 -12.28 14.47 1.74
N GLU A 365 -12.88 14.45 0.55
CA GLU A 365 -13.92 15.43 0.15
C GLU A 365 -15.16 15.30 1.04
N HIS A 366 -15.54 14.07 1.39
CA HIS A 366 -16.72 13.75 2.17
C HIS A 366 -16.40 13.05 3.49
N GLY A 367 -17.24 13.28 4.50
CA GLY A 367 -17.24 12.51 5.74
C GLY A 367 -17.86 11.11 5.59
N GLY A 368 -18.19 10.49 6.72
CA GLY A 368 -18.66 9.10 6.78
C GLY A 368 -17.60 8.20 7.43
N TYR A 369 -17.45 6.96 6.96
CA TYR A 369 -16.35 6.08 7.38
C TYR A 369 -15.23 6.21 6.37
N VAL A 370 -14.06 6.66 6.82
CA VAL A 370 -12.89 6.86 5.96
C VAL A 370 -11.70 6.05 6.45
N THR A 371 -10.89 5.52 5.53
CA THR A 371 -9.71 4.71 5.84
C THR A 371 -8.44 5.43 5.45
N VAL A 372 -7.57 5.63 6.45
CA VAL A 372 -6.21 6.14 6.28
C VAL A 372 -5.27 4.95 6.22
N GLU A 373 -4.84 4.57 5.02
CA GLU A 373 -3.72 3.64 4.83
C GLU A 373 -2.42 4.33 5.25
N LEU A 374 -1.69 3.69 6.17
CA LEU A 374 -0.46 4.25 6.74
C LEU A 374 0.63 4.34 5.68
N ASN A 375 1.44 5.40 5.74
CA ASN A 375 2.59 5.55 4.82
C ASN A 375 3.57 4.37 4.96
N GLU A 376 3.78 3.91 6.19
CA GLU A 376 4.59 2.73 6.51
C GLU A 376 3.79 1.83 7.46
N PRO A 377 3.63 0.53 7.17
CA PRO A 377 3.01 -0.41 8.09
C PRO A 377 3.76 -0.47 9.43
N VAL A 378 3.01 -0.46 10.53
CA VAL A 378 3.58 -0.45 11.88
C VAL A 378 3.56 -1.88 12.43
N ARG A 379 4.74 -2.49 12.60
CA ARG A 379 4.89 -3.82 13.22
C ARG A 379 4.30 -3.82 14.64
N LEU A 380 3.60 -4.88 15.04
CA LEU A 380 3.03 -5.08 16.37
C LEU A 380 3.46 -6.45 16.93
N GLU A 381 4.00 -6.44 18.15
CA GLU A 381 4.38 -7.61 18.93
C GLU A 381 3.20 -8.14 19.73
N ASN A 382 3.09 -9.45 19.86
CA ASN A 382 1.97 -10.04 20.58
C ASN A 382 1.96 -9.60 22.05
N GLY A 383 0.80 -9.13 22.53
CA GLY A 383 0.60 -8.65 23.89
C GLY A 383 0.99 -7.20 24.12
N GLU A 384 1.64 -6.53 23.17
CA GLU A 384 1.99 -5.11 23.32
C GLU A 384 0.75 -4.22 23.25
N TRP A 385 0.79 -3.09 23.98
CA TRP A 385 -0.24 -2.07 23.93
C TRP A 385 0.15 -0.96 22.96
N PHE A 386 -0.81 -0.55 22.14
CA PHE A 386 -0.65 0.54 21.19
C PHE A 386 -1.88 1.44 21.17
N SER A 387 -1.67 2.71 20.84
CA SER A 387 -2.71 3.72 20.69
C SER A 387 -2.84 4.12 19.25
N VAL A 388 -4.07 4.27 18.79
CA VAL A 388 -4.42 4.90 17.52
C VAL A 388 -5.03 6.26 17.86
N ILE A 389 -4.24 7.32 17.70
CA ILE A 389 -4.68 8.70 17.89
C ILE A 389 -5.15 9.24 16.54
N VAL A 390 -6.39 9.72 16.48
CA VAL A 390 -6.95 10.35 15.28
C VAL A 390 -7.24 11.81 15.56
N ARG A 391 -6.84 12.68 14.64
CA ARG A 391 -7.12 14.12 14.64
C ARG A 391 -7.83 14.50 13.34
N VAL A 392 -8.88 15.31 13.44
CA VAL A 392 -9.64 15.77 12.28
C VAL A 392 -9.74 17.27 12.25
N SER A 393 -9.69 17.83 11.04
CA SER A 393 -9.83 19.26 10.81
C SER A 393 -10.41 19.53 9.41
N ASN A 394 -11.06 20.67 9.27
CA ASN A 394 -11.44 21.24 7.99
C ASN A 394 -11.52 22.77 8.11
N ASN A 395 -11.64 23.46 6.98
CA ASN A 395 -11.67 24.92 6.95
C ASN A 395 -12.90 25.52 7.67
N ASN A 396 -14.02 24.80 7.67
CA ASN A 396 -15.26 25.23 8.33
C ASN A 396 -15.22 25.06 9.85
N GLY A 397 -14.23 24.32 10.37
CA GLY A 397 -14.06 24.07 11.80
C GLY A 397 -15.11 23.15 12.42
N ASP A 398 -15.97 22.51 11.62
CA ASP A 398 -17.04 21.62 12.04
C ASP A 398 -16.72 20.12 11.90
N ALA A 399 -15.55 19.78 11.34
CA ALA A 399 -15.05 18.41 11.31
C ALA A 399 -15.00 17.80 12.72
N LYS A 400 -15.52 16.58 12.88
CA LYS A 400 -15.49 15.83 14.15
C LYS A 400 -15.42 14.33 13.94
N ILE A 401 -14.91 13.62 14.95
CA ILE A 401 -14.91 12.16 15.03
C ILE A 401 -16.26 11.72 15.61
N VAL A 402 -16.89 10.72 15.00
CA VAL A 402 -18.15 10.16 15.48
C VAL A 402 -17.86 9.20 16.64
N THR A 403 -18.62 9.36 17.72
CA THR A 403 -18.57 8.48 18.89
C THR A 403 -19.79 7.57 18.94
N GLY A 404 -19.59 6.30 19.27
CA GLY A 404 -20.66 5.35 19.59
C GLY A 404 -20.72 5.08 21.09
N TYR A 405 -21.80 4.46 21.55
CA TYR A 405 -21.83 3.87 22.89
C TYR A 405 -20.83 2.72 22.96
N ARG A 406 -20.10 2.62 24.07
CA ARG A 406 -19.18 1.48 24.29
C ARG A 406 -19.98 0.19 24.39
N ASP A 407 -19.47 -0.88 23.80
CA ASP A 407 -20.01 -2.23 23.99
C ASP A 407 -19.34 -2.91 25.19
N ARG A 408 -18.03 -3.14 25.12
CA ARG A 408 -17.28 -3.91 26.12
C ARG A 408 -16.17 -3.13 26.82
N LYS A 409 -15.27 -2.51 26.05
CA LYS A 409 -14.05 -1.86 26.54
C LYS A 409 -14.21 -0.35 26.56
N ASP A 410 -13.58 0.31 27.52
CA ASP A 410 -13.62 1.76 27.72
C ASP A 410 -12.25 2.44 27.55
N LEU A 411 -11.44 1.83 26.69
CA LEU A 411 -10.10 2.26 26.33
C LEU A 411 -10.13 3.25 25.16
N SER A 412 -10.98 4.27 25.29
CA SER A 412 -11.10 5.37 24.33
C SER A 412 -10.99 6.70 25.08
N TYR A 413 -10.21 7.63 24.56
CA TYR A 413 -9.74 8.79 25.30
C TYR A 413 -9.82 10.07 24.47
N VAL A 414 -10.04 11.19 25.16
CA VAL A 414 -10.03 12.54 24.60
C VAL A 414 -8.95 13.37 25.32
N PRO A 415 -8.20 14.23 24.60
CA PRO A 415 -7.21 15.08 25.23
C PRO A 415 -7.88 16.28 25.92
N SER A 416 -7.27 16.75 27.01
CA SER A 416 -7.58 18.03 27.65
C SER A 416 -6.30 18.62 28.23
N GLY A 417 -5.77 19.66 27.57
CA GLY A 417 -4.41 20.14 27.79
C GLY A 417 -3.39 19.05 27.37
N ASP A 418 -2.38 18.84 28.20
CA ASP A 418 -1.36 17.80 27.99
C ASP A 418 -1.80 16.40 28.48
N ASN A 419 -3.02 16.29 29.03
CA ASN A 419 -3.53 15.06 29.62
C ASN A 419 -4.59 14.37 28.77
N TRP A 420 -4.77 13.07 28.99
CA TRP A 420 -5.80 12.24 28.36
C TRP A 420 -6.80 11.68 29.38
N TYR A 421 -8.08 11.77 29.04
CA TYR A 421 -9.18 11.31 29.88
C TYR A 421 -10.05 10.32 29.14
N THR A 422 -10.50 9.27 29.83
CA THR A 422 -11.42 8.29 29.24
C THR A 422 -12.73 8.96 28.81
N LEU A 423 -13.28 8.53 27.67
CA LEU A 423 -14.61 8.90 27.20
C LEU A 423 -15.74 8.28 28.06
N GLY A 424 -15.41 7.35 28.95
CA GLY A 424 -16.37 6.71 29.84
C GLY A 424 -17.30 5.78 29.07
N TYR A 425 -18.58 6.16 28.91
CA TYR A 425 -19.62 5.36 28.25
C TYR A 425 -19.54 5.37 26.72
N TYR A 426 -18.63 6.15 26.14
CA TYR A 426 -18.49 6.31 24.70
C TYR A 426 -17.14 5.82 24.21
N VAL A 427 -17.09 5.48 22.94
CA VAL A 427 -15.85 5.16 22.24
C VAL A 427 -15.82 5.90 20.90
N GLY A 428 -14.64 6.36 20.50
CA GLY A 428 -14.42 6.77 19.12
C GLY A 428 -14.63 5.57 18.20
N ARG A 429 -15.33 5.79 17.08
CA ARG A 429 -15.47 4.79 16.01
C ARG A 429 -14.19 4.72 15.19
N ILE A 430 -13.09 4.33 15.84
CA ILE A 430 -11.74 4.21 15.29
C ILE A 430 -11.43 2.72 15.26
N LYS A 431 -10.91 2.24 14.15
CA LYS A 431 -10.57 0.84 13.91
C LYS A 431 -9.12 0.74 13.47
N ALA A 432 -8.44 -0.33 13.86
CA ALA A 432 -7.07 -0.62 13.44
C ALA A 432 -7.07 -1.89 12.57
N TYR A 433 -6.73 -1.75 11.29
CA TYR A 433 -6.68 -2.86 10.33
C TYR A 433 -5.26 -3.43 10.27
N THR A 434 -5.09 -4.66 10.72
CA THR A 434 -3.80 -5.35 10.74
C THR A 434 -3.75 -6.53 9.78
N ALA A 435 -2.55 -6.91 9.36
CA ALA A 435 -2.29 -8.10 8.55
C ALA A 435 -1.09 -8.88 9.11
N LEU A 436 -1.09 -10.19 8.89
CA LEU A 436 0.04 -11.07 9.15
C LEU A 436 0.90 -11.16 7.91
N ILE A 437 2.10 -10.60 8.01
CA ILE A 437 3.07 -10.63 6.94
C ILE A 437 4.17 -11.62 7.34
N GLY A 438 4.36 -12.63 6.50
CA GLY A 438 5.49 -13.54 6.55
C GLY A 438 6.45 -13.25 5.39
N CYS A 439 7.59 -13.91 5.39
CA CYS A 439 8.56 -13.88 4.29
C CYS A 439 8.40 -15.14 3.42
N GLU A 440 7.18 -15.42 2.95
CA GLU A 440 6.93 -16.64 2.15
C GLU A 440 7.46 -16.47 0.71
N ASN A 441 7.49 -15.23 0.19
CA ASN A 441 8.15 -14.89 -1.07
C ASN A 441 9.40 -14.03 -0.85
N PRO A 442 10.44 -14.14 -1.71
CA PRO A 442 11.65 -13.31 -1.63
C PRO A 442 11.40 -11.79 -1.68
N ASN A 443 10.27 -11.37 -2.29
CA ASN A 443 9.89 -9.95 -2.39
C ASN A 443 9.21 -9.42 -1.11
N ASP A 444 8.83 -10.29 -0.17
CA ASP A 444 8.12 -9.91 1.06
C ASP A 444 9.10 -9.41 2.14
N HIS A 445 10.41 -9.53 1.90
CA HIS A 445 11.43 -9.07 2.82
C HIS A 445 11.58 -7.55 2.78
N ILE A 446 11.33 -6.90 3.92
CA ILE A 446 11.67 -5.49 4.13
C ILE A 446 13.01 -5.45 4.86
N TRP A 447 14.11 -5.28 4.13
CA TRP A 447 15.46 -5.31 4.70
C TRP A 447 15.83 -3.98 5.38
N SER A 448 16.50 -4.06 6.53
CA SER A 448 17.14 -2.91 7.17
C SER A 448 18.27 -2.35 6.31
N ALA A 449 18.74 -1.15 6.66
CA ALA A 449 20.04 -0.68 6.18
C ALA A 449 21.13 -1.73 6.53
N PRO A 450 22.09 -1.99 5.62
CA PRO A 450 23.20 -2.90 5.90
C PRO A 450 24.11 -2.34 6.99
N THR A 451 24.47 -3.18 7.96
CA THR A 451 25.48 -2.88 8.98
C THR A 451 26.76 -3.61 8.63
N VAL A 452 27.88 -2.89 8.57
CA VAL A 452 29.20 -3.51 8.35
C VAL A 452 29.61 -4.27 9.61
N THR A 453 29.80 -5.58 9.47
CA THR A 453 30.25 -6.46 10.57
C THR A 453 31.74 -6.72 10.51
N LYS A 454 32.35 -6.55 9.33
CA LYS A 454 33.79 -6.63 9.10
C LYS A 454 34.19 -5.64 8.03
N GLU A 455 35.10 -4.72 8.36
CA GLU A 455 35.57 -3.74 7.38
C GLU A 455 36.44 -4.41 6.30
N PRO A 456 36.28 -4.03 5.02
CA PRO A 456 37.21 -4.43 3.97
C PRO A 456 38.57 -3.76 4.17
N THR A 457 39.64 -4.44 3.75
CA THR A 457 40.99 -3.88 3.70
C THR A 457 41.54 -3.92 2.29
N ALA A 458 42.78 -3.47 2.10
CA ALA A 458 43.48 -3.63 0.84
C ALA A 458 43.57 -5.10 0.39
N ALA A 459 43.80 -6.02 1.33
CA ALA A 459 44.08 -7.43 1.04
C ALA A 459 42.87 -8.36 1.23
N ALA A 460 41.88 -7.99 2.04
CA ALA A 460 40.80 -8.88 2.46
C ALA A 460 39.41 -8.26 2.30
N ASP A 461 38.47 -9.07 1.84
CA ASP A 461 37.05 -8.69 1.74
C ASP A 461 36.46 -8.45 3.13
N GLY A 462 35.57 -7.46 3.20
CA GLY A 462 34.71 -7.16 4.33
C GLY A 462 33.35 -7.86 4.23
N GLU A 463 32.51 -7.66 5.24
CA GLU A 463 31.17 -8.23 5.35
C GLU A 463 30.20 -7.16 5.86
N SER A 464 29.02 -7.09 5.25
CA SER A 464 27.86 -6.42 5.83
C SER A 464 26.70 -7.40 5.99
N ILE A 465 25.87 -7.12 6.98
CA ILE A 465 24.63 -7.86 7.26
C ILE A 465 23.47 -6.89 7.21
N ARG A 466 22.39 -7.27 6.54
CA ARG A 466 21.08 -6.62 6.71
C ARG A 466 20.08 -7.64 7.26
N THR A 467 19.11 -7.15 8.03
CA THR A 467 18.11 -7.99 8.69
C THR A 467 16.73 -7.63 8.16
N CYS A 468 15.93 -8.63 7.80
CA CYS A 468 14.56 -8.44 7.42
C CYS A 468 13.75 -8.01 8.64
N THR A 469 13.15 -6.82 8.59
CA THR A 469 12.35 -6.26 9.68
C THR A 469 11.01 -6.96 9.86
N VAL A 470 10.61 -7.81 8.89
CA VAL A 470 9.39 -8.63 8.92
C VAL A 470 9.63 -9.96 9.64
N CYS A 471 10.52 -10.81 9.13
CA CYS A 471 10.74 -12.17 9.65
C CYS A 471 12.01 -12.35 10.49
N GLY A 472 12.91 -11.35 10.53
CA GLY A 472 14.18 -11.44 11.27
C GLY A 472 15.27 -12.24 10.56
N GLU A 473 15.03 -12.73 9.34
CA GLU A 473 16.07 -13.34 8.52
C GLU A 473 17.22 -12.36 8.26
N THR A 474 18.42 -12.88 8.05
CA THR A 474 19.62 -12.07 7.80
C THR A 474 20.20 -12.41 6.44
N GLU A 475 20.64 -11.37 5.72
CA GLU A 475 21.35 -11.51 4.46
C GLU A 475 22.76 -10.94 4.63
N LYS A 476 23.76 -11.73 4.23
CA LYS A 476 25.17 -11.36 4.25
C LYS A 476 25.62 -10.93 2.86
N THR A 477 26.28 -9.78 2.77
CA THR A 477 26.86 -9.26 1.53
C THR A 477 28.35 -9.05 1.70
N VAL A 478 29.11 -9.48 0.69
CA VAL A 478 30.57 -9.30 0.66
C VAL A 478 30.90 -7.88 0.20
N ILE A 479 31.68 -7.15 0.99
CA ILE A 479 32.27 -5.87 0.58
C ILE A 479 33.66 -6.16 0.02
N LYS A 480 33.90 -5.85 -1.25
CA LYS A 480 35.16 -6.21 -1.90
C LYS A 480 36.36 -5.49 -1.29
N ARG A 481 37.48 -6.21 -1.17
CA ARG A 481 38.81 -5.67 -0.85
C ARG A 481 39.21 -4.58 -1.84
N PHE A 482 40.15 -3.72 -1.44
CA PHE A 482 40.51 -2.58 -2.28
C PHE A 482 41.41 -2.96 -3.46
N ALA A 483 42.26 -3.98 -3.31
CA ALA A 483 43.13 -4.46 -4.38
C ALA A 483 42.41 -5.46 -5.30
N HIS A 484 42.24 -5.09 -6.57
CA HIS A 484 41.54 -5.88 -7.59
C HIS A 484 42.52 -6.60 -8.52
N ASN A 485 43.33 -5.80 -9.23
CA ASN A 485 44.35 -6.26 -10.18
C ASN A 485 45.78 -6.09 -9.65
N CYS A 486 45.91 -5.77 -8.37
CA CYS A 486 47.16 -5.74 -7.63
C CYS A 486 47.05 -6.62 -6.38
N SER A 487 48.18 -6.75 -5.69
CA SER A 487 48.24 -7.30 -4.35
C SER A 487 48.61 -6.20 -3.37
N ALA A 488 48.17 -6.38 -2.13
CA ALA A 488 48.51 -5.49 -1.05
C ALA A 488 48.76 -6.31 0.22
N ASP A 489 49.66 -5.81 1.06
CA ASP A 489 49.87 -6.32 2.41
C ASP A 489 49.59 -5.20 3.44
N ASP A 490 50.15 -5.31 4.65
CA ASP A 490 49.92 -4.32 5.70
C ASP A 490 50.42 -2.92 5.39
N SER A 491 51.38 -2.74 4.47
CA SER A 491 52.03 -1.44 4.23
C SER A 491 52.34 -1.12 2.77
N ILE A 492 52.28 -2.10 1.86
CA ILE A 492 52.61 -1.88 0.44
C ILE A 492 51.54 -2.38 -0.52
N ILE A 493 51.51 -1.79 -1.71
CA ILE A 493 50.73 -2.22 -2.86
C ILE A 493 51.70 -2.55 -3.98
N TYR A 494 51.59 -3.74 -4.58
CA TYR A 494 52.48 -4.24 -5.63
C TYR A 494 51.69 -5.04 -6.67
N GLY A 495 52.31 -5.42 -7.79
CA GLY A 495 51.57 -6.01 -8.93
C GLY A 495 51.14 -5.00 -9.97
N LEU A 496 51.66 -3.77 -9.89
CA LEU A 496 51.41 -2.71 -10.86
C LEU A 496 52.39 -2.81 -12.03
N LYS A 497 51.90 -2.54 -13.23
CA LYS A 497 52.75 -2.36 -14.42
C LYS A 497 53.38 -0.97 -14.39
N GLN A 498 54.55 -0.82 -15.02
CA GLN A 498 55.14 0.49 -15.26
C GLN A 498 54.23 1.38 -16.13
N GLY A 499 54.36 2.70 -16.02
CA GLY A 499 53.63 3.68 -16.83
C GLY A 499 52.14 3.82 -16.50
N ILE A 500 51.68 3.35 -15.33
CA ILE A 500 50.30 3.55 -14.88
C ILE A 500 50.12 5.01 -14.47
N THR A 501 49.14 5.69 -15.05
CA THR A 501 48.72 7.03 -14.63
C THR A 501 47.76 6.95 -13.44
N SER A 502 47.59 8.07 -12.72
CA SER A 502 46.65 8.15 -11.59
C SER A 502 45.20 7.79 -11.95
N ASP A 503 44.76 8.13 -13.16
CA ASP A 503 43.42 7.79 -13.64
C ASP A 503 43.23 6.28 -13.78
N LYS A 504 44.25 5.58 -14.27
CA LYS A 504 44.23 4.11 -14.44
C LYS A 504 44.47 3.35 -13.14
N PHE A 505 45.04 4.00 -12.11
CA PHE A 505 45.31 3.35 -10.82
C PHE A 505 44.04 2.78 -10.16
N ARG A 506 42.87 3.40 -10.38
CA ARG A 506 41.58 2.95 -9.82
C ARG A 506 41.15 1.56 -10.29
N GLU A 507 41.65 1.11 -11.44
CA GLU A 507 41.43 -0.26 -11.95
C GLU A 507 42.21 -1.32 -11.15
N TYR A 508 43.30 -0.91 -10.48
CA TYR A 508 44.09 -1.77 -9.62
C TYR A 508 43.61 -1.67 -8.17
N PHE A 509 43.35 -0.46 -7.70
CA PHE A 509 43.05 -0.20 -6.30
C PHE A 509 41.91 0.82 -6.16
N SER A 510 40.75 0.36 -5.67
CA SER A 510 39.55 1.20 -5.49
C SER A 510 38.62 0.64 -4.41
N SER A 511 37.76 1.49 -3.85
CA SER A 511 36.85 1.14 -2.77
C SER A 511 35.54 1.90 -2.89
N ASP A 512 34.43 1.21 -2.66
CA ASP A 512 33.10 1.80 -2.46
C ASP A 512 32.82 2.08 -0.97
N TYR A 513 33.74 1.70 -0.07
CA TYR A 513 33.60 1.84 1.39
C TYR A 513 34.44 2.98 1.98
N ALA A 514 35.63 3.24 1.43
CA ALA A 514 36.60 4.19 1.96
C ALA A 514 37.09 5.15 0.86
N GLU A 515 37.43 6.37 1.25
CA GLU A 515 37.97 7.37 0.34
C GLU A 515 39.47 7.12 0.08
N ILE A 516 39.86 7.11 -1.19
CA ILE A 516 41.25 6.87 -1.60
C ILE A 516 41.81 8.14 -2.23
N SER A 517 42.92 8.63 -1.69
CA SER A 517 43.70 9.73 -2.24
C SER A 517 45.14 9.31 -2.49
N LEU A 518 45.76 9.95 -3.48
CA LEU A 518 47.11 9.64 -3.97
C LEU A 518 47.98 10.88 -3.86
N THR A 519 49.23 10.70 -3.46
CA THR A 519 50.25 11.76 -3.55
C THR A 519 51.27 11.37 -4.61
N LEU A 520 51.16 11.97 -5.79
CA LEU A 520 52.03 11.69 -6.94
C LEU A 520 53.32 12.52 -6.87
N LYS A 521 54.42 11.95 -7.36
CA LYS A 521 55.71 12.64 -7.54
C LYS A 521 55.99 13.02 -9.00
N GLY A 522 55.25 12.45 -9.95
CA GLY A 522 55.43 12.64 -11.39
C GLY A 522 54.18 12.29 -12.18
N GLU A 523 54.35 12.03 -13.48
CA GLU A 523 53.25 11.69 -14.42
C GLU A 523 52.68 10.29 -14.17
N TYR A 524 53.53 9.34 -13.78
CA TYR A 524 53.16 7.96 -13.49
C TYR A 524 53.13 7.68 -11.98
N ILE A 525 52.38 6.64 -11.62
CA ILE A 525 52.48 6.00 -10.31
C ILE A 525 53.80 5.27 -10.29
N GLY A 526 54.70 5.68 -9.38
CA GLY A 526 55.99 5.03 -9.17
C GLY A 526 56.20 4.55 -7.75
N THR A 527 57.29 3.82 -7.54
CA THR A 527 57.72 3.35 -6.22
C THR A 527 57.83 4.52 -5.25
N GLY A 528 57.22 4.36 -4.07
CA GLY A 528 57.15 5.42 -3.07
C GLY A 528 55.96 6.37 -3.21
N THR A 529 55.04 6.14 -4.16
CA THR A 529 53.73 6.81 -4.19
C THR A 529 52.93 6.42 -2.95
N VAL A 530 52.42 7.41 -2.22
CA VAL A 530 51.61 7.17 -1.01
C VAL A 530 50.14 7.13 -1.38
N VAL A 531 49.48 6.03 -1.04
CA VAL A 531 48.04 5.81 -1.16
C VAL A 531 47.42 5.92 0.22
N LYS A 532 46.61 6.95 0.41
CA LYS A 532 45.94 7.23 1.67
C LYS A 532 44.50 6.77 1.59
N VAL A 533 44.14 5.82 2.44
CA VAL A 533 42.78 5.31 2.61
C VAL A 533 42.16 5.93 3.85
N THR A 534 41.06 6.64 3.69
CA THR A 534 40.30 7.27 4.77
C THR A 534 38.98 6.55 4.96
N TYR A 535 38.80 5.91 6.10
CA TYR A 535 37.59 5.15 6.43
C TYR A 535 36.45 6.09 6.89
N PRO A 536 35.19 5.61 6.91
CA PRO A 536 34.04 6.41 7.35
C PRO A 536 34.20 7.00 8.76
N ASP A 537 34.90 6.29 9.66
CA ASP A 537 35.20 6.71 11.04
C ASP A 537 36.34 7.74 11.13
N LYS A 538 36.89 8.17 9.99
CA LYS A 538 38.04 9.08 9.85
C LYS A 538 39.40 8.49 10.23
N SER A 539 39.48 7.19 10.52
CA SER A 539 40.76 6.51 10.61
C SER A 539 41.45 6.48 9.23
N ILE A 540 42.78 6.52 9.25
CA ILE A 540 43.60 6.62 8.05
C ILE A 540 44.58 5.45 8.03
N LYS A 541 44.67 4.76 6.89
CA LYS A 541 45.74 3.80 6.61
C LYS A 541 46.48 4.21 5.35
N GLU A 542 47.80 4.24 5.43
CA GLU A 542 48.68 4.60 4.33
C GLU A 542 49.37 3.36 3.78
N TYR A 543 49.43 3.27 2.45
CA TYR A 543 50.16 2.25 1.74
C TYR A 543 51.17 2.91 0.82
N THR A 544 52.30 2.24 0.63
CA THR A 544 53.32 2.69 -0.33
C THR A 544 53.29 1.79 -1.55
N VAL A 545 53.19 2.39 -2.74
CA VAL A 545 53.28 1.64 -3.98
C VAL A 545 54.73 1.17 -4.19
N VAL A 546 54.87 -0.09 -4.61
CA VAL A 546 56.12 -0.69 -5.05
C VAL A 546 55.92 -1.20 -6.47
N ILE A 547 56.69 -0.64 -7.40
CA ILE A 547 56.83 -1.16 -8.76
C ILE A 547 58.22 -1.78 -8.85
N PHE A 548 58.28 -3.09 -9.06
CA PHE A 548 59.55 -3.79 -9.07
C PHE A 548 60.38 -3.35 -10.28
N GLY A 549 61.60 -2.92 -10.02
CA GLY A 549 62.49 -2.35 -11.03
C GLY A 549 62.45 -0.81 -11.15
N ASP A 550 61.50 -0.13 -10.51
CA ASP A 550 61.45 1.34 -10.41
C ASP A 550 62.00 1.76 -9.04
N LEU A 551 63.23 2.26 -9.02
CA LEU A 551 63.96 2.64 -7.82
C LEU A 551 63.98 4.16 -7.60
N ASP A 552 63.89 4.96 -8.65
CA ASP A 552 63.85 6.43 -8.54
C ASP A 552 62.43 6.99 -8.33
N GLY A 553 61.40 6.15 -8.53
CA GLY A 553 60.00 6.44 -8.27
C GLY A 553 59.31 7.18 -9.41
N ASP A 554 59.88 7.19 -10.62
CA ASP A 554 59.29 7.83 -11.79
C ASP A 554 58.22 6.97 -12.49
N GLY A 555 58.05 5.71 -12.05
CA GLY A 555 57.05 4.78 -12.56
C GLY A 555 57.49 3.99 -13.79
N LEU A 556 58.73 4.12 -14.22
CA LEU A 556 59.39 3.36 -15.28
C LEU A 556 60.58 2.60 -14.72
N HIS A 557 60.99 1.52 -15.38
CA HIS A 557 62.23 0.81 -15.03
C HIS A 557 63.26 1.00 -16.16
N ASP A 558 64.16 1.97 -15.99
CA ASP A 558 65.10 2.43 -16.99
C ASP A 558 66.58 2.39 -16.53
N GLY A 559 67.48 3.02 -17.29
CA GLY A 559 68.91 3.01 -16.98
C GLY A 559 69.27 3.69 -15.65
N ARG A 560 68.43 4.59 -15.12
CA ARG A 560 68.63 5.26 -13.83
C ARG A 560 68.43 4.29 -12.68
N ASP A 561 67.43 3.43 -12.79
CA ASP A 561 67.13 2.41 -11.80
C ASP A 561 68.27 1.40 -11.67
N ALA A 562 68.88 1.02 -12.80
CA ALA A 562 70.06 0.15 -12.81
C ALA A 562 71.27 0.79 -12.10
N VAL A 563 71.48 2.11 -12.25
CA VAL A 563 72.53 2.83 -11.54
C VAL A 563 72.23 2.88 -10.03
N LEU A 564 70.99 3.17 -9.64
CA LEU A 564 70.57 3.17 -8.23
C LEU A 564 70.74 1.79 -7.59
N ALA A 565 70.38 0.72 -8.30
CA ALA A 565 70.54 -0.64 -7.82
C ALA A 565 72.02 -0.97 -7.55
N GLN A 566 72.93 -0.58 -8.44
CA GLN A 566 74.37 -0.76 -8.25
C GLN A 566 74.87 0.01 -7.02
N LEU A 567 74.38 1.22 -6.79
CA LEU A 567 74.75 2.02 -5.62
C LEU A 567 74.22 1.39 -4.32
N ILE A 568 73.02 0.83 -4.33
CA ILE A 568 72.44 0.11 -3.19
C ILE A 568 73.21 -1.18 -2.90
N ALA A 569 73.47 -2.01 -3.92
CA ALA A 569 74.23 -3.25 -3.80
C ALA A 569 75.68 -3.01 -3.32
N SER A 570 76.27 -1.87 -3.69
CA SER A 570 77.60 -1.45 -3.23
C SER A 570 77.61 -0.84 -1.83
N GLY A 571 76.46 -0.75 -1.17
CA GLY A 571 76.31 -0.12 0.16
C GLY A 571 76.50 1.40 0.17
N MET A 572 76.46 2.04 -1.00
CA MET A 572 76.62 3.50 -1.15
C MET A 572 75.34 4.28 -0.87
N LEU A 573 74.18 3.61 -0.88
CA LEU A 573 72.87 4.17 -0.56
C LEU A 573 72.15 3.33 0.49
N SER A 574 71.40 4.00 1.37
CA SER A 574 70.50 3.37 2.35
C SER A 574 69.07 3.86 2.12
N PRO A 575 68.36 3.30 1.13
CA PRO A 575 67.08 3.82 0.70
C PRO A 575 65.92 3.34 1.61
N GLN A 576 64.73 3.91 1.38
CA GLN A 576 63.53 3.52 2.11
C GLN A 576 63.09 2.08 1.76
N ARG A 577 62.30 1.46 2.65
CA ARG A 577 61.86 0.06 2.52
C ARG A 577 61.19 -0.24 1.17
N ALA A 578 60.38 0.67 0.65
CA ALA A 578 59.70 0.49 -0.64
C ALA A 578 60.68 0.39 -1.83
N VAL A 579 61.78 1.15 -1.79
CA VAL A 579 62.83 1.12 -2.82
C VAL A 579 63.67 -0.14 -2.69
N LEU A 580 63.97 -0.59 -1.46
CA LEU A 580 64.58 -1.91 -1.25
C LEU A 580 63.69 -3.00 -1.84
N ALA A 581 62.37 -2.93 -1.62
CA ALA A 581 61.42 -3.89 -2.18
C ALA A 581 61.39 -3.88 -3.70
N ALA A 582 61.44 -2.68 -4.30
CA ALA A 582 61.54 -2.55 -5.75
C ALA A 582 62.86 -3.12 -6.31
N ALA A 583 63.95 -3.09 -5.53
CA ALA A 583 65.27 -3.53 -5.94
C ALA A 583 65.49 -5.06 -5.83
N ASP A 584 64.83 -5.76 -4.91
CA ASP A 584 64.98 -7.22 -4.70
C ASP A 584 64.22 -8.01 -5.78
N LEU A 585 64.76 -8.06 -7.01
CA LEU A 585 64.13 -8.69 -8.16
C LEU A 585 64.25 -10.22 -8.17
N ASN A 586 65.19 -10.77 -7.41
CA ASN A 586 65.37 -12.22 -7.29
C ASN A 586 64.63 -12.84 -6.10
N ARG A 587 64.11 -12.03 -5.17
CA ARG A 587 63.33 -12.43 -3.99
C ARG A 587 64.15 -13.23 -2.98
N ASP A 588 65.43 -12.94 -2.83
CA ASP A 588 66.30 -13.57 -1.84
C ASP A 588 66.48 -12.74 -0.56
N GLY A 589 65.87 -11.55 -0.51
CA GLY A 589 65.93 -10.63 0.62
C GLY A 589 67.24 -9.84 0.71
N LYS A 590 68.09 -9.91 -0.31
CA LYS A 590 69.33 -9.13 -0.43
C LYS A 590 69.29 -8.35 -1.74
N ILE A 591 70.00 -7.22 -1.77
CA ILE A 591 70.22 -6.46 -2.99
C ILE A 591 71.67 -6.67 -3.38
N ASP A 592 71.92 -7.50 -4.39
CA ASP A 592 73.27 -7.83 -4.85
C ASP A 592 73.41 -7.79 -6.38
N SER A 593 74.53 -8.30 -6.89
CA SER A 593 74.81 -8.29 -8.34
C SER A 593 73.74 -8.99 -9.17
N HIS A 594 73.04 -10.00 -8.63
CA HIS A 594 71.99 -10.71 -9.36
C HIS A 594 70.76 -9.83 -9.62
N ASP A 595 70.45 -8.91 -8.69
CA ASP A 595 69.36 -7.94 -8.86
C ASP A 595 69.75 -6.85 -9.84
N VAL A 596 70.99 -6.36 -9.74
CA VAL A 596 71.55 -5.37 -10.68
C VAL A 596 71.51 -5.90 -12.11
N ASP A 597 71.92 -7.14 -12.35
CA ASP A 597 71.91 -7.75 -13.70
C ASP A 597 70.50 -7.83 -14.28
N LYS A 598 69.50 -8.14 -13.45
CA LYS A 598 68.08 -8.16 -13.85
C LYS A 598 67.56 -6.76 -14.19
N LEU A 599 67.94 -5.76 -13.41
CA LEU A 599 67.59 -4.36 -13.63
C LEU A 599 68.23 -3.78 -14.89
N VAL A 600 69.51 -4.07 -15.13
CA VAL A 600 70.19 -3.71 -16.38
C VAL A 600 69.48 -4.35 -17.59
N SER A 601 69.10 -5.62 -17.47
CA SER A 601 68.34 -6.32 -18.51
C SER A 601 66.95 -5.71 -18.74
N ALA A 602 66.28 -5.26 -17.67
CA ALA A 602 65.00 -4.58 -17.75
C ALA A 602 65.09 -3.18 -18.38
N GLY A 603 66.08 -2.37 -18.01
CA GLY A 603 66.33 -1.05 -18.59
C GLY A 603 66.76 -1.10 -20.07
N LEU A 604 67.26 -2.25 -20.54
CA LEU A 604 67.54 -2.53 -21.94
C LEU A 604 66.36 -3.19 -22.69
N PHE A 605 65.18 -3.29 -22.07
CA PHE A 605 63.99 -3.96 -22.61
C PHE A 605 64.19 -5.45 -22.97
N MET A 606 65.17 -6.11 -22.36
CA MET A 606 65.46 -7.53 -22.60
C MET A 606 64.67 -8.47 -21.67
N SER A 607 64.07 -7.94 -20.60
CA SER A 607 63.24 -8.67 -19.63
C SER A 607 62.28 -7.72 -18.89
N GLU A 608 61.15 -8.22 -18.39
CA GLU A 608 60.30 -7.44 -17.47
C GLU A 608 60.37 -8.02 -16.05
N PRO A 609 60.50 -7.18 -15.01
CA PRO A 609 60.42 -7.63 -13.62
C PRO A 609 59.05 -8.28 -13.30
N ASP A 610 59.06 -9.39 -12.55
CA ASP A 610 57.83 -10.06 -12.10
C ASP A 610 57.13 -9.20 -11.04
N GLN A 611 56.03 -8.57 -11.45
CA GLN A 611 55.32 -7.63 -10.60
C GLN A 611 54.48 -8.30 -9.50
N ILE A 612 54.15 -9.59 -9.63
CA ILE A 612 53.05 -10.22 -8.86
C ILE A 612 53.57 -10.92 -7.60
N LYS A 613 54.86 -11.27 -7.54
CA LYS A 613 55.43 -11.93 -6.35
C LYS A 613 55.69 -10.92 -5.22
N ALA A 614 55.27 -11.31 -4.02
CA ALA A 614 55.55 -10.56 -2.79
C ALA A 614 57.07 -10.40 -2.56
N PRO A 615 57.51 -9.25 -2.01
CA PRO A 615 58.91 -9.06 -1.61
C PRO A 615 59.24 -9.87 -0.34
N VAL A 616 60.53 -10.20 -0.13
CA VAL A 616 61.00 -11.05 0.99
C VAL A 616 61.63 -10.23 2.14
N LEU A 617 61.74 -8.91 1.98
CA LEU A 617 62.47 -7.98 2.85
C LEU A 617 62.00 -7.80 4.30
#